data_AF-A0A7D5E1T4-F1
#
_entry.id   AF-A0A7D5E1T4-F1
#
_cell.length_a   1.000
_cell.length_b   1.000
_cell.length_c   1.000
_cell.angle_alpha   90.00
_cell.angle_beta   90.00
_cell.angle_gamma   90.00
#
_symmetry.space_group_name_H-M   'P 1'
#
loop_
_entity.id
_entity.type
_entity.pdbx_description
1 polymer ?
#
loop_
_entity_poly.entity_id
_entity_poly.type
_entity_poly.pdbx_seq_one_letter_code
_entity_poly.pdbx_strand_id
1 'polypeptide(L)'
;MLGRILGITLFTIIASTAALASVKTSSLSVAKPTLSKTLPTECEKMFNTANKLVSDAEKQPGTHTQLAKMKNKLSSTKQQILKMDTALQQKSCEKGLTVLNNLRQKHQ
;
A
#
# COMPACT_ATOMS: atom_id res chain seq x y z
N MET A 1 39.19 -50.76 -35.10
CA MET A 1 38.32 -50.25 -36.17
C MET A 1 37.44 -49.17 -35.54
N LEU A 2 37.89 -47.92 -35.47
CA LEU A 2 37.76 -46.85 -36.47
C LEU A 2 36.29 -46.50 -36.83
N GLY A 3 35.84 -45.36 -36.30
CA GLY A 3 34.63 -44.62 -36.66
C GLY A 3 34.55 -43.36 -35.79
N ARG A 4 35.28 -42.28 -36.10
CA ARG A 4 34.81 -41.08 -36.84
C ARG A 4 33.52 -40.53 -36.21
N ILE A 5 33.45 -39.31 -35.66
CA ILE A 5 33.23 -38.01 -36.36
C ILE A 5 33.18 -36.96 -35.22
N LEU A 6 34.18 -36.10 -35.01
CA LEU A 6 34.27 -34.71 -35.47
C LEU A 6 32.93 -33.92 -35.45
N GLY A 7 32.70 -33.07 -34.45
CA GLY A 7 31.61 -32.09 -34.54
C GLY A 7 31.24 -31.34 -33.27
N ILE A 8 31.95 -30.24 -33.02
CA ILE A 8 31.41 -28.90 -32.68
C ILE A 8 30.22 -28.89 -31.70
N THR A 9 30.40 -28.36 -30.49
CA THR A 9 29.67 -27.15 -30.08
C THR A 9 30.41 -26.46 -28.92
N LEU A 10 31.03 -25.36 -29.30
CA LEU A 10 31.49 -24.25 -28.49
C LEU A 10 30.44 -23.86 -27.43
N PHE A 11 30.67 -24.19 -26.16
CA PHE A 11 29.93 -23.58 -25.05
C PHE A 11 30.50 -22.16 -24.84
N THR A 12 29.92 -21.20 -25.54
CA THR A 12 30.12 -19.77 -25.30
C THR A 12 29.65 -19.43 -23.89
N ILE A 13 30.59 -19.06 -23.03
CA ILE A 13 30.34 -18.49 -21.71
C ILE A 13 29.69 -17.12 -21.94
N ILE A 14 28.37 -17.02 -21.78
CA ILE A 14 27.69 -15.72 -21.73
C ILE A 14 27.87 -15.19 -20.30
N ALA A 15 28.95 -14.43 -20.10
CA ALA A 15 29.13 -13.60 -18.92
C ALA A 15 28.01 -12.55 -18.91
N SER A 16 27.05 -12.70 -18.00
CA SER A 16 26.03 -11.68 -17.75
C SER A 16 26.72 -10.49 -17.07
N THR A 17 27.02 -9.45 -17.84
CA THR A 17 27.42 -8.15 -17.30
C THR A 17 26.21 -7.54 -16.59
N ALA A 18 26.21 -7.60 -15.26
CA ALA A 18 25.24 -6.89 -14.44
C ALA A 18 25.47 -5.38 -14.62
N ALA A 19 24.61 -4.73 -15.41
CA ALA A 19 24.52 -3.29 -15.47
C ALA A 19 24.00 -2.79 -14.11
N LEU A 20 24.90 -2.36 -13.23
CA LEU A 20 24.56 -1.60 -12.02
C LEU A 20 24.11 -0.21 -12.45
N ALA A 21 22.82 -0.05 -12.71
CA ALA A 21 22.20 1.26 -12.80
C ALA A 21 22.28 1.94 -11.44
N SER A 22 23.24 2.86 -11.29
CA SER A 22 23.36 3.73 -10.12
C SER A 22 22.15 4.66 -10.08
N VAL A 23 21.14 4.29 -9.28
CA VAL A 23 20.02 5.17 -8.99
C VAL A 23 20.53 6.28 -8.07
N LYS A 24 20.67 7.50 -8.62
CA LYS A 24 20.83 8.72 -7.83
C LYS A 24 19.53 8.94 -7.04
N THR A 25 19.44 8.36 -5.85
CA THR A 25 18.39 8.67 -4.90
C THR A 25 18.69 10.08 -4.36
N SER A 26 17.97 11.08 -4.86
CA SER A 26 17.96 12.41 -4.28
C SER A 26 17.65 12.29 -2.79
N SER A 27 18.58 12.74 -1.94
CA SER A 27 18.34 12.87 -0.50
C SER A 27 17.21 13.87 -0.29
N LEU A 28 15.99 13.35 -0.12
CA LEU A 28 14.87 14.13 0.36
C LEU A 28 15.14 14.40 1.84
N SER A 29 15.47 15.63 2.19
CA SER A 29 15.53 16.06 3.59
C SER A 29 14.13 15.88 4.19
N VAL A 30 13.95 14.79 4.93
CA VAL A 30 12.73 14.55 5.70
C VAL A 30 12.72 15.59 6.81
N ALA A 31 11.93 16.65 6.61
CA ALA A 31 11.63 17.61 7.65
C ALA A 31 11.03 16.84 8.84
N LYS A 32 11.59 17.08 10.02
CA LYS A 32 11.23 16.44 11.29
C LYS A 32 9.71 16.54 11.52
N PRO A 33 8.98 15.42 11.72
CA PRO A 33 7.55 15.46 11.98
C PRO A 33 7.26 16.23 13.27
N THR A 34 6.47 17.29 13.15
CA THR A 34 5.76 17.85 14.29
C THR A 34 4.62 16.89 14.62
N LEU A 35 4.84 16.06 15.63
CA LEU A 35 3.94 15.01 16.09
C LEU A 35 2.64 15.64 16.65
N SER A 36 1.71 16.00 15.76
CA SER A 36 0.40 16.48 16.16
C SER A 36 -0.36 15.31 16.78
N LYS A 37 -0.73 15.45 18.06
CA LYS A 37 -1.53 14.48 18.83
C LYS A 37 -2.95 14.28 18.28
N THR A 38 -3.35 15.12 17.32
CA THR A 38 -4.66 15.16 16.70
C THR A 38 -4.56 14.75 15.24
N LEU A 39 -5.44 13.83 14.83
CA LEU A 39 -5.57 13.45 13.43
C LEU A 39 -5.94 14.68 12.60
N PRO A 40 -5.37 14.86 11.40
CA PRO A 40 -5.83 15.84 10.44
C PRO A 40 -7.33 15.66 10.16
N THR A 41 -8.05 16.76 9.94
CA THR A 41 -9.51 16.77 9.69
C THR A 41 -9.93 15.79 8.58
N GLU A 42 -9.12 15.68 7.52
CA GLU A 42 -9.35 14.76 6.41
C GLU A 42 -9.23 13.28 6.81
N CYS A 43 -8.33 12.93 7.73
CA CYS A 43 -8.30 11.59 8.31
C CYS A 43 -9.57 11.30 9.09
N GLU A 44 -10.06 12.26 9.87
CA GLU A 44 -11.28 12.06 10.64
C GLU A 44 -12.49 11.79 9.74
N LYS A 45 -12.65 12.57 8.66
CA LYS A 45 -13.70 12.34 7.65
C LYS A 45 -13.56 10.98 6.97
N MET A 46 -12.34 10.57 6.62
CA MET A 46 -12.08 9.25 6.02
C MET A 46 -12.53 8.12 6.96
N PHE A 47 -12.07 8.17 8.22
CA PHE A 47 -12.38 7.15 9.21
C PHE A 47 -13.87 7.11 9.56
N ASN A 48 -14.52 8.27 9.65
CA ASN A 48 -15.96 8.35 9.88
C ASN A 48 -16.75 7.74 8.72
N THR A 49 -16.40 8.09 7.48
CA THR A 49 -17.00 7.50 6.27
C THR A 49 -16.81 5.99 6.24
N ALA A 50 -15.59 5.51 6.51
CA ALA A 50 -15.29 4.08 6.58
C ALA A 50 -16.09 3.37 7.70
N ASN A 51 -16.20 3.97 8.88
CA ASN A 51 -17.04 3.44 9.98
C ASN A 51 -18.51 3.36 9.59
N LYS A 52 -19.03 4.36 8.87
CA LYS A 52 -20.40 4.33 8.37
C LYS A 52 -20.61 3.18 7.38
N LEU A 53 -19.67 2.99 6.45
CA LEU A 53 -19.68 1.87 5.51
C LEU A 53 -19.61 0.52 6.24
N VAL A 54 -18.75 0.40 7.25
CA VAL A 54 -18.70 -0.79 8.11
C VAL A 54 -20.04 -1.02 8.78
N SER A 55 -20.66 0.01 9.37
CA SER A 55 -21.95 -0.10 10.04
C SER A 55 -23.10 -0.49 9.11
N ASP A 56 -23.14 0.08 7.89
CA ASP A 56 -24.10 -0.34 6.86
C ASP A 56 -23.86 -1.80 6.44
N ALA A 57 -22.61 -2.25 6.38
CA ALA A 57 -22.28 -3.62 6.08
C ALA A 57 -22.60 -4.60 7.25
N GLU A 58 -22.63 -4.19 8.53
CA GLU A 58 -23.15 -5.09 9.60
C GLU A 58 -24.66 -5.29 9.52
N LYS A 59 -25.39 -4.36 8.89
CA LYS A 59 -26.83 -4.53 8.66
C LYS A 59 -27.13 -5.48 7.50
N GLN A 60 -26.14 -5.81 6.67
CA GLN A 60 -26.33 -6.75 5.57
C GLN A 60 -26.18 -8.21 6.04
N PRO A 61 -27.19 -9.07 5.79
CA PRO A 61 -27.13 -10.47 6.16
C PRO A 61 -26.00 -11.18 5.38
N GLY A 62 -25.13 -11.89 6.11
CA GLY A 62 -24.00 -12.64 5.54
C GLY A 62 -22.63 -11.97 5.61
N THR A 63 -22.53 -10.72 6.09
CA THR A 63 -21.25 -9.98 6.12
C THR A 63 -20.52 -10.00 7.48
N HIS A 64 -21.17 -10.48 8.54
CA HIS A 64 -20.70 -10.37 9.94
C HIS A 64 -19.27 -10.90 10.20
N THR A 65 -18.85 -12.01 9.59
CA THR A 65 -17.54 -12.63 9.84
C THR A 65 -16.38 -11.81 9.29
N GLN A 66 -16.58 -11.15 8.15
CA GLN A 66 -15.57 -10.29 7.54
C GLN A 66 -15.55 -8.90 8.15
N LEU A 67 -16.67 -8.49 8.72
CA LEU A 67 -16.85 -7.15 9.27
C LEU A 67 -16.03 -6.90 10.53
N ALA A 68 -15.98 -7.88 11.44
CA ALA A 68 -15.14 -7.81 12.64
C ALA A 68 -13.65 -7.61 12.28
N LYS A 69 -13.17 -8.30 11.23
CA LYS A 69 -11.81 -8.12 10.71
C LYS A 69 -11.62 -6.71 10.14
N MET A 70 -12.61 -6.19 9.42
CA MET A 70 -12.55 -4.85 8.84
C MET A 70 -12.52 -3.76 9.93
N LYS A 71 -13.35 -3.88 10.97
CA LYS A 71 -13.36 -2.97 12.13
C LYS A 71 -12.03 -3.00 12.89
N ASN A 72 -11.49 -4.18 13.14
CA ASN A 72 -10.17 -4.33 13.79
C ASN A 72 -9.05 -3.72 12.94
N LYS A 73 -9.06 -3.94 11.62
CA LYS A 73 -8.09 -3.29 10.71
C LYS A 73 -8.26 -1.78 10.71
N LEU A 74 -9.49 -1.25 10.66
CA LEU A 74 -9.74 0.18 10.65
C LEU A 74 -9.25 0.86 11.93
N SER A 75 -9.48 0.24 13.09
CA SER A 75 -8.97 0.72 14.39
C SER A 75 -7.44 0.68 14.46
N SER A 76 -6.83 -0.42 14.01
CA SER A 76 -5.37 -0.56 13.94
C SER A 76 -4.74 0.48 13.01
N THR A 77 -5.32 0.71 11.83
CA THR A 77 -4.91 1.76 10.90
C THR A 77 -5.01 3.14 11.53
N LYS A 78 -6.07 3.44 12.29
CA LYS A 78 -6.19 4.72 13.01
C LYS A 78 -5.04 4.92 13.99
N GLN A 79 -4.69 3.90 14.76
CA GLN A 79 -3.56 3.95 15.69
C GLN A 79 -2.20 4.02 14.97
N GLN A 80 -2.07 3.36 13.81
CA GLN A 80 -0.85 3.40 13.02
C GLN A 80 -0.64 4.80 12.41
N ILE A 81 -1.69 5.39 11.83
CA ILE A 81 -1.66 6.76 11.29
C ILE A 81 -1.26 7.74 12.39
N LEU A 82 -1.82 7.63 13.60
CA LEU A 82 -1.43 8.47 14.75
C LEU A 82 0.06 8.40 15.11
N LYS A 83 0.76 7.30 14.78
CA LYS A 83 2.20 7.12 15.00
C LYS A 83 3.05 7.55 13.80
N MET A 84 2.44 7.91 12.67
CA MET A 84 3.11 8.32 11.43
C MET A 84 3.26 9.84 11.36
N ASP A 85 4.17 10.27 10.49
CA ASP A 85 4.42 11.67 10.16
C ASP A 85 3.16 12.37 9.63
N THR A 86 2.88 13.59 10.09
CA THR A 86 1.67 14.37 9.78
C THR A 86 1.47 14.61 8.29
N ALA A 87 2.56 14.82 7.53
CA ALA A 87 2.49 14.97 6.07
C ALA A 87 2.06 13.65 5.39
N LEU A 88 2.55 12.52 5.91
CA LEU A 88 2.18 11.19 5.43
C LEU A 88 0.76 10.78 5.89
N GLN A 89 0.34 11.22 7.08
CA GLN A 89 -1.05 11.05 7.56
C GLN A 89 -2.01 11.72 6.59
N GLN A 90 -1.79 13.00 6.27
CA GLN A 90 -2.66 13.76 5.38
C GLN A 90 -2.73 13.12 3.99
N LYS A 91 -1.59 12.76 3.40
CA LYS A 91 -1.55 12.09 2.08
C LYS A 91 -2.23 10.73 2.07
N SER A 92 -2.03 9.92 3.13
CA SER A 92 -2.67 8.61 3.27
C SER A 92 -4.19 8.74 3.38
N CYS A 93 -4.64 9.73 4.15
CA CYS A 93 -6.07 9.96 4.39
C CYS A 93 -6.78 10.57 3.19
N GLU A 94 -6.14 11.49 2.46
CA GLU A 94 -6.68 12.05 1.22
C GLU A 94 -6.85 10.97 0.15
N LYS A 95 -5.84 10.10 0.00
CA LYS A 95 -5.91 8.95 -0.91
C LYS A 95 -7.02 7.98 -0.48
N GLY A 96 -7.13 7.70 0.81
CA GLY A 96 -8.19 6.86 1.36
C GLY A 96 -9.59 7.45 1.14
N LEU A 97 -9.76 8.76 1.35
CA LEU A 97 -11.01 9.48 1.06
C LEU A 97 -11.38 9.41 -0.42
N THR A 98 -10.39 9.60 -1.30
CA THR A 98 -10.60 9.49 -2.75
C THR A 98 -11.07 8.09 -3.12
N VAL A 99 -10.40 7.05 -2.63
CA VAL A 99 -10.79 5.66 -2.89
C VAL A 99 -12.18 5.36 -2.33
N LEU A 100 -12.49 5.79 -1.09
CA LEU A 100 -13.80 5.60 -0.47
C LEU A 100 -14.91 6.30 -1.26
N ASN A 101 -14.67 7.54 -1.73
CA ASN A 101 -15.63 8.25 -2.57
C ASN A 101 -15.85 7.55 -3.91
N ASN A 102 -14.78 7.08 -4.57
CA ASN A 102 -14.90 6.31 -5.81
C ASN A 102 -15.68 5.00 -5.59
N LEU A 103 -15.44 4.30 -4.48
CA LEU A 103 -16.20 3.10 -4.13
C LEU A 103 -17.67 3.43 -3.87
N ARG A 104 -17.98 4.50 -3.12
CA ARG A 104 -19.37 4.96 -2.94
C ARG A 104 -20.03 5.25 -4.27
N GLN A 105 -19.39 6.02 -5.16
CA GLN A 105 -19.93 6.36 -6.48
C GLN A 105 -20.18 5.14 -7.35
N LYS A 106 -19.36 4.09 -7.23
CA LYS A 106 -19.52 2.83 -7.97
C LYS A 106 -20.67 1.95 -7.43
N HIS A 107 -21.05 2.13 -6.17
CA HIS A 107 -22.08 1.35 -5.48
C HIS A 107 -23.33 2.18 -5.13
N GLN A 108 -23.42 3.41 -5.65
CA GLN A 108 -24.63 4.24 -5.69
C GLN A 108 -25.33 4.06 -7.03
#